data_AF-A0A974T9K8-F1
#
_entry.id   AF-A0A974T9K8-F1
#
_cell.length_a   1.000
_cell.length_b   1.000
_cell.length_c   1.000
_cell.angle_alpha   90.00
_cell.angle_beta   90.00
_cell.angle_gamma   90.00
#
_symmetry.space_group_name_H-M   'P 1'
#
loop_
_entity.id
_entity.type
_entity.pdbx_description
1 polymer ?
#
loop_
_entity_poly.entity_id
_entity_poly.type
_entity_poly.pdbx_seq_one_letter_code
_entity_poly.pdbx_strand_id
1 'polypeptide(L)'
;MARRKSFYPMFSPSLSNALLLEPDQLEQNILLAYVQLAAMPDQVNGARTATVANFGSVEVRLTELTQMEDTRRHIPSFWLEVYSHTAHTIIDSCGCFEFNEAELAAAAELICEAKRIDETALKADAVAAATRLRPHGDRGMRA
;
A
#
# COMPACT_ATOMS: atom_id res chain seq x y z
N MET A 1 -40.94 -29.14 -4.21
CA MET A 1 -40.36 -27.81 -3.90
C MET A 1 -39.29 -28.06 -2.84
N ALA A 2 -38.02 -27.65 -2.92
CA ALA A 2 -37.40 -26.53 -3.59
C ALA A 2 -35.97 -26.90 -4.09
N ARG A 3 -35.57 -26.33 -5.23
CA ARG A 3 -34.22 -26.46 -5.81
C ARG A 3 -33.25 -25.58 -5.01
N ARG A 4 -32.16 -26.16 -4.50
CA ARG A 4 -30.96 -25.41 -4.10
C ARG A 4 -30.32 -24.83 -5.36
N LYS A 5 -30.39 -23.51 -5.55
CA LYS A 5 -29.51 -22.81 -6.49
C LYS A 5 -28.33 -22.28 -5.69
N SER A 6 -27.21 -22.95 -5.84
CA SER A 6 -25.89 -22.39 -5.56
C SER A 6 -25.73 -21.15 -6.42
N PHE A 7 -25.55 -19.99 -5.78
CA PHE A 7 -25.21 -18.74 -6.44
C PHE A 7 -23.82 -18.35 -5.95
N TYR A 8 -22.81 -18.81 -6.70
CA TYR A 8 -21.49 -18.20 -6.64
C TYR A 8 -21.52 -17.01 -7.60
N PRO A 9 -21.30 -15.76 -7.16
CA PRO A 9 -20.99 -14.70 -8.09
C PRO A 9 -19.60 -14.97 -8.66
N MET A 10 -19.56 -15.19 -9.98
CA MET A 10 -18.35 -15.15 -10.79
C MET A 10 -17.68 -13.79 -10.57
N PHE A 11 -16.50 -13.80 -9.96
CA PHE A 11 -15.61 -12.65 -9.87
C PHE A 11 -15.10 -12.36 -11.29
N SER A 12 -15.74 -11.40 -11.97
CA SER A 12 -15.26 -10.85 -13.23
C SER A 12 -14.18 -9.82 -12.91
N PRO A 13 -12.92 -9.96 -13.37
CA PRO A 13 -11.90 -8.95 -13.17
C PRO A 13 -12.08 -7.87 -14.24
N SER A 14 -13.05 -6.98 -14.03
CA SER A 14 -13.21 -5.78 -14.84
C SER A 14 -12.53 -4.61 -14.14
N LEU A 15 -11.46 -4.13 -14.77
CA LEU A 15 -10.68 -2.92 -14.49
C LEU A 15 -11.55 -1.70 -14.11
N SER A 16 -11.77 -1.52 -12.81
CA SER A 16 -12.25 -0.28 -12.19
C SER A 16 -11.62 -0.14 -10.80
N ASN A 17 -10.27 -0.12 -10.74
CA ASN A 17 -9.50 0.13 -9.50
C ASN A 17 -9.42 1.62 -9.17
N ALA A 18 -10.59 2.24 -9.04
CA ALA A 18 -10.79 3.52 -8.38
C ALA A 18 -12.21 3.42 -7.85
N LEU A 19 -12.42 3.18 -6.55
CA LEU A 19 -12.58 4.24 -5.56
C LEU A 19 -12.85 3.52 -4.23
N LEU A 20 -12.11 3.89 -3.17
CA LEU A 20 -12.21 3.38 -1.79
C LEU A 20 -11.92 1.87 -1.64
N LEU A 21 -10.77 1.52 -1.04
CA LEU A 21 -10.67 0.21 -0.41
C LEU A 21 -11.62 0.24 0.78
N GLU A 22 -12.67 -0.59 0.76
CA GLU A 22 -13.52 -0.77 1.93
C GLU A 22 -12.64 -1.25 3.12
N PRO A 23 -12.87 -0.75 4.35
CA PRO A 23 -12.07 -1.12 5.52
C PRO A 23 -11.88 -2.64 5.67
N ASP A 24 -12.95 -3.41 5.48
CA ASP A 24 -12.92 -4.88 5.55
C ASP A 24 -11.97 -5.52 4.53
N GLN A 25 -11.89 -4.95 3.32
CA GLN A 25 -10.98 -5.45 2.28
C GLN A 25 -9.52 -5.18 2.65
N LEU A 26 -9.29 -4.06 3.34
CA LEU A 26 -7.99 -3.62 3.76
C LEU A 26 -7.44 -4.49 4.89
N GLU A 27 -8.28 -4.74 5.89
CA GLU A 27 -7.99 -5.70 6.95
C GLU A 27 -7.72 -7.09 6.38
N GLN A 28 -8.53 -7.55 5.42
CA GLN A 28 -8.29 -8.83 4.76
C GLN A 28 -6.93 -8.88 4.06
N ASN A 29 -6.52 -7.82 3.38
CA ASN A 29 -5.23 -7.76 2.70
C ASN A 29 -4.06 -7.82 3.70
N ILE A 30 -4.18 -7.14 4.84
CA ILE A 30 -3.20 -7.19 5.93
C ILE A 30 -3.10 -8.62 6.47
N LEU A 31 -4.23 -9.27 6.76
CA LEU A 31 -4.26 -10.65 7.26
C LEU A 31 -3.68 -11.65 6.26
N LEU A 32 -3.95 -11.49 4.96
CA LEU A 32 -3.36 -12.32 3.92
C LEU A 32 -1.85 -12.14 3.84
N ALA A 33 -1.35 -10.91 3.93
CA ALA A 33 0.08 -10.64 3.95
C ALA A 33 0.75 -11.22 5.20
N TYR A 34 0.09 -11.15 6.36
CA TYR A 34 0.54 -11.80 7.59
C TYR A 34 0.66 -13.33 7.43
N VAL A 35 -0.34 -13.98 6.84
CA VAL A 35 -0.29 -15.42 6.55
C VAL A 35 0.83 -15.76 5.56
N GLN A 36 1.07 -14.90 4.56
CA GLN A 36 2.18 -15.05 3.64
C GLN A 36 3.54 -14.96 4.34
N LEU A 37 3.73 -13.99 5.24
CA LEU A 37 4.94 -13.85 6.05
C LEU A 37 5.24 -15.10 6.87
N ALA A 38 4.23 -15.64 7.55
CA ALA A 38 4.37 -16.85 8.35
C ALA A 38 4.79 -18.08 7.52
N ALA A 39 4.46 -18.10 6.22
CA ALA A 39 4.85 -19.15 5.29
C ALA A 39 6.23 -18.90 4.63
N MET A 40 6.81 -17.71 4.78
CA MET A 40 8.09 -17.36 4.17
C MET A 40 9.26 -17.86 5.03
N PRO A 41 10.34 -18.36 4.39
CA PRO A 41 11.58 -18.64 5.10
C PRO A 41 12.20 -17.33 5.59
N ASP A 42 12.91 -17.41 6.71
CA ASP A 42 13.66 -16.26 7.25
C ASP A 42 14.69 -15.79 6.23
N GLN A 43 14.72 -14.49 5.98
CA GLN A 43 15.76 -13.88 5.16
C GLN A 43 17.05 -13.72 5.97
N VAL A 44 18.18 -13.62 5.27
CA VAL A 44 19.51 -13.47 5.87
C VAL A 44 19.62 -12.25 6.79
N ASN A 45 18.81 -11.22 6.55
CA ASN A 45 18.78 -9.99 7.35
C ASN A 45 17.92 -10.09 8.63
N GLY A 46 17.30 -11.23 8.92
CA GLY A 46 16.44 -11.40 10.11
C GLY A 46 15.10 -10.68 10.01
N ALA A 47 14.65 -10.39 8.79
CA ALA A 47 13.34 -9.81 8.55
C ALA A 47 12.60 -10.57 7.45
N ARG A 48 11.28 -10.68 7.55
CA ARG A 48 10.43 -11.17 6.47
C ARG A 48 9.55 -10.02 6.00
N THR A 49 9.37 -9.87 4.69
CA THR A 49 8.56 -8.78 4.13
C THR A 49 7.59 -9.32 3.09
N ALA A 50 6.33 -8.92 3.18
CA ALA A 50 5.27 -9.23 2.23
C ALA A 50 4.56 -7.94 1.79
N THR A 51 4.17 -7.85 0.52
CA THR A 51 3.45 -6.69 0.00
C THR A 51 1.98 -6.76 0.36
N VAL A 52 1.45 -5.71 1.00
CA VAL A 52 0.02 -5.58 1.35
C VAL A 52 -0.74 -4.89 0.22
N ALA A 53 -0.18 -3.81 -0.32
CA ALA A 53 -0.76 -3.03 -1.41
C ALA A 53 0.33 -2.35 -2.24
N ASN A 54 0.05 -2.11 -3.52
CA ASN A 54 0.92 -1.34 -4.40
C ASN A 54 0.08 -0.26 -5.11
N PHE A 55 0.46 0.99 -4.91
CA PHE A 55 -0.11 2.18 -5.52
C PHE A 55 0.97 2.89 -6.34
N GLY A 56 1.33 2.31 -7.49
CA GLY A 56 2.21 2.95 -8.46
C GLY A 56 3.59 3.33 -7.89
N SER A 57 3.74 4.59 -7.49
CA SER A 57 4.98 5.14 -6.92
C SER A 57 5.23 4.75 -5.46
N VAL A 58 4.21 4.21 -4.79
CA VAL A 58 4.24 3.84 -3.37
C VAL A 58 3.80 2.38 -3.19
N GLU A 59 4.46 1.67 -2.29
CA GLU A 59 4.12 0.30 -1.91
C GLU A 59 3.94 0.22 -0.40
N VAL A 60 2.87 -0.44 0.05
CA VAL A 60 2.69 -0.77 1.47
C VAL A 60 3.13 -2.21 1.71
N ARG A 61 4.07 -2.38 2.63
CA ARG A 61 4.69 -3.66 2.98
C ARG A 61 4.44 -3.99 4.44
N LEU A 62 4.27 -5.26 4.72
CA LEU A 62 4.28 -5.79 6.07
C LEU A 62 5.62 -6.47 6.31
N THR A 63 6.36 -6.00 7.32
CA THR A 63 7.67 -6.50 7.71
C THR A 63 7.61 -7.08 9.12
N GLU A 64 8.07 -8.32 9.28
CA GLU A 64 8.26 -8.98 10.57
C GLU A 64 9.76 -9.05 10.88
N LEU A 65 10.14 -8.67 12.10
CA LEU A 65 11.53 -8.78 12.57
C LEU A 65 11.71 -10.08 13.37
N THR A 66 12.34 -11.09 12.77
CA THR A 66 12.44 -12.45 13.34
C THR A 66 13.58 -12.60 14.36
N GLN A 67 14.55 -11.68 14.36
CA GLN A 67 15.71 -11.70 15.28
C GLN A 67 15.54 -10.81 16.52
N MET A 68 14.35 -10.29 16.80
CA MET A 68 14.09 -9.59 18.07
C MET A 68 13.96 -10.62 19.20
N GLU A 69 15.11 -11.08 19.73
CA GLU A 69 15.17 -11.91 20.94
C GLU A 69 14.48 -11.16 22.10
N ASP A 70 13.20 -11.44 22.37
CA ASP A 70 12.43 -11.47 23.63
C ASP A 70 12.67 -10.39 24.73
N THR A 71 13.50 -9.38 24.49
CA THR A 71 14.11 -8.52 25.51
C THR A 71 13.47 -7.14 25.58
N ARG A 72 12.55 -6.82 24.66
CA ARG A 72 11.79 -5.56 24.69
C ARG A 72 10.34 -5.83 24.35
N ARG A 73 9.54 -6.22 25.35
CA ARG A 73 8.06 -6.39 25.29
C ARG A 73 7.28 -5.14 24.84
N HIS A 74 7.97 -4.06 24.47
CA HIS A 74 7.42 -2.79 24.05
C HIS A 74 7.76 -2.44 22.59
N ILE A 75 8.46 -3.31 21.86
CA ILE A 75 8.74 -3.11 20.43
C ILE A 75 7.78 -3.98 19.61
N PRO A 76 7.05 -3.40 18.65
CA PRO A 76 6.21 -4.15 17.73
C PRO A 76 7.03 -5.17 16.92
N SER A 77 6.52 -6.41 16.84
CA SER A 77 7.12 -7.48 16.02
C SER A 77 6.85 -7.25 14.53
N PHE A 78 5.73 -6.60 14.22
CA PHE A 78 5.29 -6.32 12.86
C PHE A 78 5.29 -4.82 12.59
N TRP A 79 5.70 -4.47 11.37
CA TRP A 79 5.77 -3.10 10.90
C TRP A 79 5.08 -3.02 9.55
N LEU A 80 4.05 -2.19 9.47
CA LEU A 80 3.42 -1.83 8.21
C LEU A 80 4.10 -0.56 7.70
N GLU A 81 4.77 -0.65 6.56
CA GLU A 81 5.68 0.37 6.06
C GLU A 81 5.20 0.89 4.69
N VAL A 82 5.14 2.21 4.54
CA VAL A 82 4.89 2.89 3.27
C VAL A 82 6.23 3.18 2.60
N TYR A 83 6.57 2.38 1.59
CA TYR A 83 7.81 2.51 0.82
C TYR A 83 7.60 3.33 -0.46
N SER A 84 8.39 4.38 -0.64
CA SER A 84 8.47 5.13 -1.90
C SER A 84 9.42 4.46 -2.87
N HIS A 85 8.93 4.09 -4.05
CA HIS A 85 9.82 3.69 -5.15
C HIS A 85 10.61 4.86 -5.71
N THR A 86 10.03 6.06 -5.73
CA THR A 86 10.69 7.26 -6.26
C THR A 86 11.84 7.73 -5.39
N ALA A 87 11.64 7.78 -4.07
CA ALA A 87 12.65 8.25 -3.12
C ALA A 87 13.49 7.11 -2.52
N HIS A 88 13.17 5.86 -2.86
CA HIS A 88 13.83 4.65 -2.32
C HIS A 88 13.93 4.64 -0.79
N THR A 89 12.88 5.12 -0.11
CA THR A 89 12.84 5.26 1.36
C THR A 89 11.46 4.90 1.90
N ILE A 90 11.43 4.50 3.16
CA ILE A 90 10.19 4.43 3.94
C ILE A 90 9.77 5.87 4.25
N ILE A 91 8.53 6.22 3.92
CA ILE A 91 7.94 7.54 4.18
C ILE A 91 7.18 7.53 5.51
N ASP A 92 6.50 6.41 5.80
CA ASP A 92 5.68 6.26 7.00
C ASP A 92 5.66 4.80 7.45
N SER A 93 5.38 4.57 8.73
CA SER A 93 5.30 3.22 9.30
C SER A 93 4.39 3.16 10.52
N CYS A 94 3.63 2.08 10.65
CA CYS A 94 2.85 1.75 11.83
C CYS A 94 3.31 0.40 12.40
N GLY A 95 3.57 0.34 13.71
CA GLY A 95 3.92 -0.90 14.38
C GLY A 95 2.67 -1.62 14.90
N CYS A 96 2.63 -2.94 14.72
CA CYS A 96 1.56 -3.81 15.21
C CYS A 96 2.14 -4.94 16.08
N PHE A 97 1.47 -5.25 17.19
CA PHE A 97 1.82 -6.38 18.03
C PHE A 97 1.03 -7.62 17.65
N GLU A 98 -0.30 -7.50 17.53
CA GLU A 98 -1.21 -8.65 17.36
C GLU A 98 -2.28 -8.43 16.31
N PHE A 99 -2.29 -7.26 15.63
CA PHE A 99 -3.35 -6.84 14.72
C PHE A 99 -4.73 -6.83 15.38
N ASN A 100 -4.82 -6.24 16.58
CA ASN A 100 -6.12 -5.97 17.20
C ASN A 100 -6.91 -4.91 16.41
N GLU A 101 -8.19 -4.71 16.72
CA GLU A 101 -9.08 -3.78 16.00
C GLU A 101 -8.51 -2.35 15.90
N ALA A 102 -7.89 -1.84 16.97
CA ALA A 102 -7.30 -0.50 16.95
C ALA A 102 -6.04 -0.42 16.09
N GLU A 103 -5.21 -1.46 16.10
CA GLU A 103 -4.02 -1.58 15.25
C GLU A 103 -4.40 -1.72 13.77
N LEU A 104 -5.43 -2.51 13.48
CA LEU A 104 -5.97 -2.68 12.13
C LEU A 104 -6.57 -1.38 11.59
N ALA A 105 -7.30 -0.62 12.42
CA ALA A 105 -7.80 0.69 12.05
C ALA A 105 -6.66 1.68 11.72
N ALA A 106 -5.62 1.75 12.55
CA ALA A 106 -4.45 2.60 12.29
C ALA A 106 -3.69 2.17 11.02
N ALA A 107 -3.53 0.87 10.81
CA ALA A 107 -2.95 0.30 9.60
C ALA A 107 -3.78 0.65 8.35
N ALA A 108 -5.10 0.59 8.46
CA ALA A 108 -6.03 0.94 7.40
C ALA A 108 -5.93 2.44 7.04
N GLU A 109 -5.83 3.31 8.04
CA GLU A 109 -5.59 4.74 7.84
C GLU A 109 -4.28 5.00 7.11
N LEU A 110 -3.19 4.32 7.49
CA LEU A 110 -1.89 4.43 6.83
C LEU A 110 -1.94 4.00 5.36
N ILE A 111 -2.63 2.92 5.02
CA ILE A 111 -2.76 2.49 3.62
C ILE A 111 -3.64 3.48 2.83
N CYS A 112 -4.68 4.03 3.45
CA CYS A 112 -5.47 5.12 2.84
C CYS A 112 -4.60 6.34 2.53
N GLU A 113 -3.69 6.71 3.44
CA GLU A 113 -2.78 7.83 3.22
C GLU A 113 -1.76 7.52 2.13
N ALA A 114 -1.18 6.31 2.11
CA ALA A 114 -0.28 5.86 1.04
C ALA A 114 -0.90 6.00 -0.36
N LYS A 115 -2.20 5.67 -0.49
CA LYS A 115 -2.94 5.87 -1.73
C LYS A 115 -3.09 7.35 -2.11
N ARG A 116 -3.38 8.23 -1.14
CA ARG A 116 -3.46 9.68 -1.39
C ARG A 116 -2.13 10.24 -1.85
N ILE A 117 -1.01 9.78 -1.28
CA ILE A 117 0.33 10.19 -1.69
C ILE A 117 0.54 9.88 -3.18
N ASP A 118 0.25 8.67 -3.65
CA ASP A 118 0.36 8.32 -5.07
C ASP A 118 -0.55 9.17 -5.97
N GLU A 119 -1.82 9.38 -5.56
CA GLU A 119 -2.76 10.23 -6.31
C GLU A 119 -2.27 11.68 -6.44
N THR A 120 -1.59 12.22 -5.42
CA THR A 120 -0.99 13.56 -5.48
C THR A 120 0.24 13.62 -6.38
N ALA A 121 1.08 12.58 -6.36
CA ALA A 121 2.25 12.47 -7.23
C ALA A 121 1.82 12.44 -8.71
N LEU A 122 0.80 11.64 -9.04
CA LEU A 122 0.25 11.56 -10.39
C LEU A 122 -0.28 12.91 -10.90
N LYS A 123 -0.92 13.69 -10.03
CA LYS A 123 -1.41 15.04 -10.37
C LYS A 123 -0.26 16.04 -10.56
N ALA A 124 0.78 15.98 -9.74
CA ALA A 124 1.93 16.87 -9.85
C ALA A 124 2.68 16.66 -11.19
N ASP A 125 2.85 15.40 -11.61
CA ASP A 125 3.50 15.06 -12.87
C ASP A 125 2.70 15.54 -14.09
N ALA A 126 1.38 15.41 -14.05
CA ALA A 126 0.49 15.91 -15.11
C ALA A 126 0.58 17.45 -15.27
N VAL A 127 0.66 18.19 -14.15
CA VAL A 127 0.81 19.66 -14.16
C VAL A 127 2.19 20.07 -14.69
N ALA A 128 3.25 19.35 -14.32
CA ALA A 128 4.60 19.60 -14.82
C ALA A 128 4.69 19.36 -16.34
N ALA A 129 4.05 18.29 -16.84
CA ALA A 129 3.98 18.00 -18.28
C ALA A 129 3.23 19.09 -19.06
N ALA A 130 2.10 19.57 -18.54
CA ALA A 130 1.32 20.64 -19.17
C ALA A 130 2.07 21.98 -19.21
N THR A 131 2.92 22.26 -18.22
CA THR A 131 3.73 23.49 -18.17
C THR A 131 4.87 23.48 -19.19
N ARG A 132 5.42 22.31 -19.52
CA ARG A 132 6.48 22.13 -20.53
C ARG A 132 6.00 22.28 -21.97
N LEU A 133 4.68 22.29 -22.21
CA LEU A 133 4.06 22.42 -23.53
C LEU A 133 3.63 23.85 -23.90
N ARG A 134 4.00 24.89 -23.14
CA ARG A 134 3.80 26.26 -23.63
C ARG A 134 4.67 26.47 -24.88
N PRO A 135 4.08 26.71 -26.07
CA PRO A 135 4.87 27.07 -27.22
C PRO A 135 5.47 28.43 -26.93
N HIS A 136 6.80 28.50 -26.99
CA HIS A 136 7.52 29.76 -27.02
C HIS A 136 7.06 30.45 -28.31
N GLY A 137 6.03 31.29 -28.18
CA GLY A 137 5.53 32.14 -29.25
C GLY A 137 6.62 33.14 -29.59
N ASP A 138 7.44 32.76 -30.58
CA ASP A 138 8.47 33.60 -31.16
C ASP A 138 7.81 34.81 -31.81
N ARG A 139 7.66 35.86 -31.00
CA ARG A 139 7.17 37.17 -31.39
C ARG A 139 8.32 37.90 -32.06
N GLY A 140 8.67 37.48 -33.28
CA GLY A 140 9.50 38.23 -34.21
C GLY A 140 8.66 39.20 -35.02
N MET A 141 8.51 40.43 -34.51
CA MET A 141 7.88 41.54 -35.23
C MET A 141 8.73 41.98 -36.43
N ARG A 142 8.01 42.24 -37.53
CA ARG A 142 8.32 43.07 -38.69
C ARG A 142 9.35 44.20 -38.44
N ALA A 143 10.23 44.40 -39.41
CA ALA A 143 10.27 45.61 -40.23
C ALA A 143 10.80 45.26 -41.62
#